data_AF-A0A3S3RPY5-F1
#
_entry.id   AF-A0A3S3RPY5-F1
#
_cell.length_a   1.000
_cell.length_b   1.000
_cell.length_c   1.000
_cell.angle_alpha   90.00
_cell.angle_beta   90.00
_cell.angle_gamma   90.00
#
_symmetry.space_group_name_H-M   'P 1'
#
loop_
_entity.id
_entity.type
_entity.pdbx_description
1 polymer ?
#
loop_
_entity_poly.entity_id
_entity_poly.type
_entity_poly.pdbx_seq_one_letter_code
_entity_poly.pdbx_strand_id
1 'polypeptide(L)'
;DVVFQNKTVSKNLGFGLTLFGYDVWLPNSRGNKNSLNHTTLDPKKASELLRLFFYEKGGVFLSPKISKFGVPLCKVLKEVCANFVYIIGGFDNLQLNKSRLHVYAANYPAGSSSWNTVHLAQGVETKKFQKFDYGSLKNQEKYGTTTPPEYNLTNIDPKNVAIIYSENDWLASRRDVQFIKDQIKGSFLLDSKVTFRLWNHPDFIWGKDTPRYVYKTVVELLEKFRFYD
;
A
#
# COMPACT_ATOMS: atom_id res chain seq x y z
N ASP A 1 10.93 8.95 19.33
CA ASP A 1 9.51 9.30 19.54
C ASP A 1 9.34 10.79 19.33
N VAL A 2 8.13 11.26 19.08
CA VAL A 2 7.84 12.72 18.97
C VAL A 2 6.93 13.11 20.11
N VAL A 3 7.27 14.17 20.84
CA VAL A 3 6.39 14.71 21.89
C VAL A 3 5.36 15.63 21.22
N PHE A 4 4.10 15.36 21.47
CA PHE A 4 2.97 16.16 21.02
C PHE A 4 1.99 16.36 22.19
N GLN A 5 1.69 17.62 22.54
CA GLN A 5 0.84 17.99 23.69
C GLN A 5 1.21 17.22 24.99
N ASN A 6 2.50 17.20 25.37
CA ASN A 6 3.03 16.48 26.54
C ASN A 6 2.83 14.95 26.54
N LYS A 7 2.36 14.37 25.43
CA LYS A 7 2.28 12.92 25.22
C LYS A 7 3.28 12.50 24.15
N THR A 8 3.84 11.30 24.32
CA THR A 8 4.86 10.78 23.41
C THR A 8 4.19 9.98 22.29
N VAL A 9 4.21 10.48 21.06
CA VAL A 9 3.88 9.72 19.84
C VAL A 9 4.96 8.65 19.69
N SER A 10 4.57 7.41 20.00
CA SER A 10 5.48 6.27 19.96
C SER A 10 5.99 6.00 18.53
N LYS A 11 7.09 5.25 18.40
CA LYS A 11 7.54 4.68 17.11
C LYS A 11 6.48 3.86 16.36
N ASN A 12 5.33 3.60 16.98
CA ASN A 12 4.15 3.02 16.37
C ASN A 12 2.97 4.03 16.42
N LEU A 13 2.54 4.51 15.25
CA LEU A 13 1.45 5.48 15.16
C LEU A 13 0.14 4.96 15.78
N GLY A 14 -0.20 3.70 15.55
CA GLY A 14 -1.44 3.10 16.08
C GLY A 14 -1.52 3.16 17.60
N PHE A 15 -0.48 2.69 18.30
CA PHE A 15 -0.43 2.80 19.76
C PHE A 15 -0.41 4.26 20.23
N GLY A 16 0.26 5.15 19.48
CA GLY A 16 0.26 6.58 19.75
C GLY A 16 -1.16 7.16 19.71
N LEU A 17 -1.90 6.91 18.62
CA LEU A 17 -3.26 7.40 18.41
C LEU A 17 -4.24 6.89 19.47
N THR A 18 -4.14 5.61 19.87
CA THR A 18 -4.96 5.08 20.98
C THR A 18 -4.72 5.84 22.29
N LEU A 19 -3.47 6.20 22.61
CA LEU A 19 -3.14 7.00 23.80
C LEU A 19 -3.63 8.46 23.71
N PHE A 20 -3.88 8.95 22.49
CA PHE A 20 -4.54 10.24 22.26
C PHE A 20 -6.07 10.16 22.32
N GLY A 21 -6.65 8.95 22.45
CA GLY A 21 -8.09 8.73 22.53
C GLY A 21 -8.78 8.52 21.18
N TYR A 22 -8.01 8.25 20.12
CA TYR A 22 -8.57 7.90 18.81
C TYR A 22 -8.90 6.40 18.74
N ASP A 23 -9.99 6.07 18.06
CA ASP A 23 -10.28 4.70 17.63
C ASP A 23 -9.34 4.31 16.48
N VAL A 24 -8.59 3.23 16.68
CA VAL A 24 -7.60 2.75 15.71
C VAL A 24 -8.04 1.41 15.15
N TRP A 25 -8.36 1.40 13.85
CA TRP A 25 -8.72 0.21 13.11
C TRP A 25 -7.55 -0.24 12.25
N LEU A 26 -7.17 -1.51 12.34
CA LEU A 26 -6.12 -2.08 11.50
C LEU A 26 -6.74 -2.83 10.32
N PRO A 27 -6.43 -2.45 9.06
CA PRO A 27 -6.92 -3.18 7.91
C PRO A 27 -6.32 -4.60 7.90
N ASN A 28 -7.19 -5.60 7.83
CA ASN A 28 -6.77 -6.98 7.66
C ASN A 28 -6.63 -7.32 6.18
N SER A 29 -5.41 -7.30 5.67
CA SER A 29 -5.07 -7.70 4.30
C SER A 29 -4.89 -9.22 4.14
N ARG A 30 -5.08 -10.04 5.18
CA ARG A 30 -5.03 -11.50 5.02
C ARG A 30 -6.16 -11.94 4.10
N GLY A 31 -5.78 -12.51 2.95
CA GLY A 31 -6.69 -13.36 2.19
C GLY A 31 -7.26 -14.43 3.12
N ASN A 32 -8.56 -14.40 3.36
CA ASN A 32 -9.24 -15.43 4.14
C ASN A 32 -9.45 -16.68 3.26
N LYS A 33 -9.90 -17.80 3.87
CA LYS A 33 -10.27 -19.04 3.17
C LYS A 33 -11.18 -18.81 1.95
N ASN A 34 -11.96 -17.72 1.95
CA ASN A 34 -12.91 -17.37 0.90
C ASN A 34 -12.26 -16.67 -0.31
N SER A 35 -10.98 -16.32 -0.26
CA SER A 35 -10.25 -15.75 -1.41
C SER A 35 -10.18 -16.71 -2.60
N LEU A 36 -10.40 -18.00 -2.35
CA LEU A 36 -10.52 -19.08 -3.35
C LEU A 36 -11.97 -19.50 -3.63
N ASN A 37 -12.95 -18.96 -2.88
CA ASN A 37 -14.36 -19.32 -2.95
C ASN A 37 -15.20 -18.10 -3.39
N HIS A 38 -14.75 -17.43 -4.45
CA HIS A 38 -15.50 -16.32 -5.03
C HIS A 38 -16.78 -16.87 -5.67
N THR A 39 -17.94 -16.35 -5.27
CA THR A 39 -19.27 -16.89 -5.64
C THR A 39 -19.51 -16.96 -7.15
N THR A 40 -18.87 -16.08 -7.91
CA THR A 40 -19.06 -15.96 -9.37
C THR A 40 -17.81 -16.22 -10.20
N LEU A 41 -16.61 -16.37 -9.60
CA LEU A 41 -15.35 -16.47 -10.33
C LEU A 41 -14.59 -17.71 -9.89
N ASP A 42 -14.47 -18.69 -10.80
CA ASP A 42 -13.66 -19.87 -10.59
C ASP A 42 -12.22 -19.61 -11.10
N PRO A 43 -11.20 -19.58 -10.23
CA PRO A 43 -9.81 -19.38 -10.64
C PRO A 43 -9.29 -20.49 -11.58
N LYS A 44 -9.94 -21.66 -11.64
CA LYS A 44 -9.62 -22.73 -12.59
C LYS A 44 -10.11 -22.47 -14.01
N LYS A 45 -11.06 -21.55 -14.20
CA LYS A 45 -11.60 -21.15 -15.51
C LYS A 45 -10.93 -19.91 -16.10
N ALA A 46 -9.90 -19.36 -15.43
CA ALA A 46 -9.08 -18.30 -16.01
C ALA A 46 -8.33 -18.82 -17.24
N SER A 47 -7.94 -17.91 -18.17
CA SER A 47 -7.18 -18.29 -19.35
C SER A 47 -5.94 -19.10 -18.96
N GLU A 48 -5.52 -20.01 -19.82
CA GLU A 48 -4.41 -20.92 -19.53
C GLU A 48 -3.13 -20.16 -19.15
N LEU A 49 -2.87 -19.02 -19.79
CA LEU A 49 -1.81 -18.07 -19.43
C LEU A 49 -1.97 -17.49 -18.02
N LEU A 50 -3.15 -17.00 -17.64
CA LEU A 50 -3.42 -16.47 -16.29
C LEU A 50 -3.34 -17.57 -15.21
N ARG A 51 -3.81 -18.78 -15.53
CA ARG A 51 -3.75 -19.98 -14.68
C ARG A 51 -2.31 -20.42 -14.45
N LEU A 52 -1.50 -20.51 -15.51
CA LEU A 52 -0.08 -20.85 -15.43
C LEU A 52 0.73 -19.81 -14.66
N PHE A 53 0.55 -18.52 -14.96
CA PHE A 53 1.40 -17.46 -14.41
C PHE A 53 1.08 -17.13 -12.96
N PHE A 54 -0.20 -17.08 -12.58
CA PHE A 54 -0.61 -16.61 -11.26
C PHE A 54 -1.13 -17.69 -10.30
N TYR A 55 -1.55 -18.86 -10.80
CA TYR A 55 -2.20 -19.88 -9.97
C TYR A 55 -1.36 -21.15 -9.81
N GLU A 56 -0.81 -21.71 -10.90
CA GLU A 56 0.00 -22.94 -10.85
C GLU A 56 1.46 -22.68 -10.52
N LYS A 57 2.10 -21.69 -11.15
CA LYS A 57 3.49 -21.30 -10.84
C LYS A 57 3.60 -20.36 -9.64
N GLY A 58 2.45 -19.94 -9.09
CA GLY A 58 2.39 -19.03 -7.94
C GLY A 58 3.21 -17.77 -8.19
N GLY A 59 2.80 -16.96 -9.18
CA GLY A 59 3.39 -15.66 -9.47
C GLY A 59 3.84 -14.99 -8.17
N VAL A 60 5.15 -14.77 -8.08
CA VAL A 60 6.04 -14.85 -6.89
C VAL A 60 5.70 -13.94 -5.70
N PHE A 61 4.58 -13.23 -5.73
CA PHE A 61 4.17 -12.33 -4.66
C PHE A 61 3.12 -13.01 -3.77
N LEU A 62 3.47 -13.17 -2.48
CA LEU A 62 2.55 -13.30 -1.34
C LEU A 62 2.01 -14.71 -0.95
N SER A 63 2.71 -15.81 -1.20
CA SER A 63 2.34 -17.09 -0.54
C SER A 63 2.70 -17.04 0.96
N PRO A 64 1.79 -17.38 1.90
CA PRO A 64 2.10 -17.50 3.32
C PRO A 64 3.20 -18.52 3.63
N LYS A 65 3.54 -19.40 2.68
CA LYS A 65 4.66 -20.35 2.83
C LYS A 65 6.02 -19.65 2.73
N ILE A 66 6.11 -18.50 2.05
CA ILE A 66 7.34 -17.70 1.95
C ILE A 66 7.76 -17.21 3.33
N SER A 67 6.82 -16.86 4.23
CA SER A 67 7.17 -16.42 5.59
C SER A 67 7.78 -17.53 6.45
N LYS A 68 7.44 -18.81 6.21
CA LYS A 68 8.02 -19.95 6.94
C LYS A 68 9.53 -20.11 6.70
N PHE A 69 9.99 -19.83 5.47
CA PHE A 69 11.42 -19.88 5.11
C PHE A 69 12.11 -18.52 5.26
N GLY A 70 11.38 -17.42 5.03
CA GLY A 70 11.90 -16.06 5.11
C GLY A 70 12.31 -15.64 6.52
N VAL A 71 11.59 -16.07 7.56
CA VAL A 71 11.90 -15.64 8.94
C VAL A 71 13.25 -16.16 9.45
N PRO A 72 13.59 -17.47 9.36
CA PRO A 72 14.93 -17.96 9.70
C PRO A 72 16.02 -17.30 8.85
N LEU A 73 15.77 -17.15 7.54
CA LEU A 73 16.71 -16.52 6.61
C LEU A 73 17.02 -15.07 7.00
N CYS A 74 16.00 -14.27 7.33
CA CYS A 74 16.16 -12.86 7.70
C CYS A 74 16.77 -12.63 9.09
N LYS A 75 16.85 -13.67 9.94
CA LYS A 75 17.64 -13.60 11.18
C LYS A 75 19.14 -13.65 10.89
N VAL A 76 19.54 -14.41 9.87
CA VAL A 76 20.96 -14.67 9.53
C VAL A 76 21.46 -13.74 8.42
N LEU A 77 20.73 -13.64 7.30
CA LEU A 77 21.11 -12.87 6.11
C LEU A 77 20.35 -11.54 6.03
N LYS A 78 20.70 -10.61 6.92
CA LYS A 78 20.03 -9.29 7.03
C LYS A 78 20.10 -8.47 5.73
N GLU A 79 21.23 -8.44 5.04
CA GLU A 79 21.38 -7.66 3.80
C GLU A 79 20.53 -8.20 2.65
N VAL A 80 20.40 -9.53 2.54
CA VAL A 80 19.53 -10.16 1.54
C VAL A 80 18.07 -9.76 1.79
N CYS A 81 17.61 -9.83 3.04
CA CYS A 81 16.24 -9.45 3.37
C CYS A 81 15.98 -7.94 3.25
N ALA A 82 16.96 -7.10 3.55
CA ALA A 82 16.87 -5.66 3.32
C ALA A 82 16.66 -5.35 1.83
N ASN A 83 17.41 -6.01 0.94
CA ASN A 83 17.25 -5.83 -0.51
C ASN A 83 15.87 -6.23 -1.02
N PHE A 84 15.27 -7.30 -0.48
CA PHE A 84 13.88 -7.65 -0.82
C PHE A 84 12.88 -6.57 -0.43
N VAL A 85 13.07 -5.90 0.72
CA VAL A 85 12.23 -4.77 1.13
C VAL A 85 12.40 -3.59 0.16
N TYR A 86 13.63 -3.30 -0.26
CA TYR A 86 13.91 -2.18 -1.17
C TYR A 86 13.37 -2.39 -2.59
N ILE A 87 13.42 -3.62 -3.11
CA ILE A 87 12.90 -3.93 -4.46
C ILE A 87 11.42 -3.55 -4.58
N ILE A 88 10.67 -3.63 -3.47
CA ILE A 88 9.23 -3.37 -3.48
C ILE A 88 8.93 -1.87 -3.55
N GLY A 89 9.81 -0.99 -3.05
CA GLY A 89 9.41 0.39 -2.75
C GLY A 89 10.45 1.48 -2.92
N GLY A 90 11.69 1.14 -3.24
CA GLY A 90 12.84 2.05 -3.34
C GLY A 90 13.92 1.75 -2.32
N PHE A 91 15.16 2.19 -2.59
CA PHE A 91 16.30 1.95 -1.71
C PHE A 91 16.44 3.04 -0.64
N ASP A 92 16.36 2.66 0.63
CA ASP A 92 16.76 3.49 1.79
C ASP A 92 17.35 2.62 2.91
N ASN A 93 18.68 2.50 2.93
CA ASN A 93 19.39 1.78 3.99
C ASN A 93 19.48 2.54 5.31
N LEU A 94 19.21 3.84 5.31
CA LEU A 94 19.34 4.69 6.50
C LEU A 94 18.11 4.58 7.39
N GLN A 95 16.92 4.42 6.80
CA GLN A 95 15.66 4.36 7.54
C GLN A 95 15.27 2.95 8.00
N LEU A 96 15.72 1.88 7.30
CA LEU A 96 15.33 0.52 7.67
C LEU A 96 16.01 0.02 8.98
N ASN A 97 15.20 -0.42 9.94
CA ASN A 97 15.72 -1.08 11.15
C ASN A 97 16.06 -2.56 10.87
N LYS A 98 17.32 -2.83 10.52
CA LYS A 98 17.81 -4.17 10.17
C LYS A 98 17.62 -5.22 11.27
N SER A 99 17.63 -4.82 12.55
CA SER A 99 17.38 -5.75 13.66
C SER A 99 15.94 -6.29 13.70
N ARG A 100 15.00 -5.61 13.03
CA ARG A 100 13.58 -6.00 12.97
C ARG A 100 13.17 -6.66 11.65
N LEU A 101 14.10 -6.91 10.73
CA LEU A 101 13.81 -7.55 9.43
C LEU A 101 13.04 -8.87 9.56
N HIS A 102 13.38 -9.69 10.55
CA HIS A 102 12.67 -10.94 10.82
C HIS A 102 11.19 -10.72 11.20
N VAL A 103 10.85 -9.60 11.85
CA VAL A 103 9.46 -9.23 12.17
C VAL A 103 8.74 -8.78 10.90
N TYR A 104 9.41 -8.00 10.05
CA TYR A 104 8.82 -7.54 8.79
C TYR A 104 8.55 -8.73 7.86
N ALA A 105 9.53 -9.62 7.67
CA ALA A 105 9.39 -10.82 6.85
C ALA A 105 8.36 -11.82 7.39
N ALA A 106 8.09 -11.83 8.70
CA ALA A 106 7.06 -12.68 9.30
C ALA A 106 5.64 -12.21 8.97
N ASN A 107 5.46 -10.91 8.77
CA ASN A 107 4.14 -10.28 8.65
C ASN A 107 3.87 -9.69 7.26
N TYR A 108 4.90 -9.56 6.44
CA TYR A 108 4.84 -9.07 5.08
C TYR A 108 5.67 -9.98 4.16
N PRO A 109 5.10 -10.44 3.04
CA PRO A 109 3.74 -10.18 2.59
C PRO A 109 2.64 -10.95 3.34
N ALA A 110 1.46 -10.33 3.49
CA ALA A 110 0.30 -10.91 4.19
C ALA A 110 -0.67 -11.71 3.29
N GLY A 111 -0.43 -11.74 1.97
CA GLY A 111 -1.31 -12.38 0.99
C GLY A 111 -2.23 -11.38 0.25
N SER A 112 -2.54 -11.67 -1.02
CA SER A 112 -3.58 -11.02 -1.83
C SER A 112 -4.03 -12.00 -2.92
N SER A 113 -5.18 -11.75 -3.55
CA SER A 113 -5.59 -12.55 -4.71
C SER A 113 -4.71 -12.25 -5.93
N SER A 114 -4.50 -13.27 -6.76
CA SER A 114 -3.86 -13.15 -8.07
C SER A 114 -4.53 -12.10 -8.97
N TRP A 115 -5.85 -11.98 -8.88
CA TRP A 115 -6.65 -11.00 -9.62
C TRP A 115 -6.27 -9.55 -9.26
N ASN A 116 -5.94 -9.28 -8.00
CA ASN A 116 -5.48 -7.95 -7.60
C ASN A 116 -4.13 -7.60 -8.25
N THR A 117 -3.21 -8.56 -8.32
CA THR A 117 -1.91 -8.36 -9.01
C THR A 117 -2.11 -8.11 -10.50
N VAL A 118 -3.00 -8.86 -11.15
CA VAL A 118 -3.36 -8.64 -12.56
C VAL A 118 -3.95 -7.24 -12.75
N HIS A 119 -4.82 -6.79 -11.85
CA HIS A 119 -5.41 -5.45 -11.94
C HIS A 119 -4.36 -4.34 -11.88
N LEU A 120 -3.40 -4.45 -10.96
CA LEU A 120 -2.29 -3.50 -10.86
C LEU A 120 -1.45 -3.51 -12.14
N ALA A 121 -1.16 -4.68 -12.71
CA ALA A 121 -0.44 -4.80 -13.97
C ALA A 121 -1.21 -4.18 -15.15
N GLN A 122 -2.54 -4.34 -15.20
CA GLN A 122 -3.38 -3.66 -16.20
C GLN A 122 -3.26 -2.13 -16.07
N GLY A 123 -3.21 -1.59 -14.85
CA GLY A 123 -2.99 -0.16 -14.62
C GLY A 123 -1.65 0.33 -15.15
N VAL A 124 -0.58 -0.44 -14.94
CA VAL A 124 0.77 -0.12 -15.46
C VAL A 124 0.80 -0.10 -16.99
N GLU A 125 0.18 -1.10 -17.63
CA GLU A 125 0.15 -1.21 -19.09
C GLU A 125 -0.70 -0.12 -19.73
N THR A 126 -1.91 0.07 -19.21
CA THR A 126 -2.90 0.99 -19.79
C THR A 126 -2.66 2.46 -19.42
N LYS A 127 -1.92 2.71 -18.33
CA LYS A 127 -1.72 4.04 -17.74
C LYS A 127 -3.03 4.74 -17.37
N LYS A 128 -4.05 3.95 -16.98
CA LYS A 128 -5.40 4.41 -16.63
C LYS A 128 -5.77 3.97 -15.23
N PHE A 129 -6.50 4.83 -14.53
CA PHE A 129 -7.13 4.47 -13.27
C PHE A 129 -8.56 3.97 -13.52
N GLN A 130 -8.69 2.66 -13.73
CA GLN A 130 -9.93 2.04 -14.23
C GLN A 130 -10.30 0.74 -13.51
N LYS A 131 -11.54 0.29 -13.69
CA LYS A 131 -12.00 -1.02 -13.20
C LYS A 131 -11.21 -2.16 -13.84
N PHE A 132 -11.30 -3.35 -13.25
CA PHE A 132 -10.63 -4.55 -13.76
C PHE A 132 -11.07 -4.87 -15.19
N ASP A 133 -10.13 -5.13 -16.10
CA ASP A 133 -10.41 -5.56 -17.46
C ASP A 133 -10.59 -7.09 -17.52
N TYR A 134 -11.81 -7.56 -17.78
CA TYR A 134 -12.12 -8.98 -17.92
C TYR A 134 -12.00 -9.50 -19.37
N GLY A 135 -11.64 -8.63 -20.31
CA GLY A 135 -11.75 -8.86 -21.75
C GLY A 135 -13.12 -8.45 -22.31
N SER A 136 -13.17 -8.13 -23.60
CA SER A 136 -14.29 -7.46 -24.27
C SER A 136 -15.69 -8.05 -23.96
N LEU A 137 -15.87 -9.35 -24.15
CA LEU A 137 -17.17 -10.02 -23.92
C LEU A 137 -17.63 -9.92 -22.46
N LYS A 138 -16.72 -10.13 -21.53
CA LYS A 138 -17.03 -10.13 -20.10
C LYS A 138 -17.15 -8.72 -19.52
N ASN A 139 -16.46 -7.75 -20.10
CA ASN A 139 -16.70 -6.33 -19.81
C ASN A 139 -18.09 -5.92 -20.28
N GLN A 140 -18.51 -6.35 -21.48
CA GLN A 140 -19.85 -6.02 -21.98
C GLN A 140 -20.94 -6.58 -21.05
N GLU A 141 -20.78 -7.82 -20.59
CA GLU A 141 -21.68 -8.46 -19.61
C GLU A 141 -21.70 -7.71 -18.27
N LYS A 142 -20.52 -7.31 -17.76
CA LYS A 142 -20.38 -6.78 -16.39
C LYS A 142 -20.57 -5.26 -16.27
N TYR A 143 -20.19 -4.52 -17.30
CA TYR A 143 -20.13 -3.07 -17.31
C TYR A 143 -21.04 -2.44 -18.37
N GLY A 144 -21.57 -3.22 -19.31
CA GLY A 144 -22.32 -2.71 -20.45
C GLY A 144 -21.43 -2.10 -21.56
N THR A 145 -20.11 -2.19 -21.42
CA THR A 145 -19.12 -1.65 -22.36
C THR A 145 -18.04 -2.68 -22.64
N THR A 146 -17.46 -2.69 -23.84
CA THR A 146 -16.37 -3.62 -24.21
C THR A 146 -15.05 -3.32 -23.50
N THR A 147 -14.85 -2.09 -23.02
CA THR A 147 -13.71 -1.67 -22.21
C THR A 147 -14.13 -1.41 -20.76
N PRO A 148 -13.24 -1.57 -19.77
CA PRO A 148 -13.55 -1.22 -18.39
C PRO A 148 -13.72 0.31 -18.25
N PRO A 149 -14.73 0.78 -17.50
CA PRO A 149 -14.88 2.21 -17.25
C PRO A 149 -13.80 2.74 -16.30
N GLU A 150 -13.36 3.97 -16.52
CA GLU A 150 -12.42 4.69 -15.65
C GLU A 150 -13.11 5.16 -14.36
N TYR A 151 -12.37 5.24 -13.26
CA TYR A 151 -12.91 5.79 -12.02
C TYR A 151 -13.02 7.31 -12.12
N ASN A 152 -14.20 7.85 -11.88
CA ASN A 152 -14.40 9.29 -11.90
C ASN A 152 -13.88 9.95 -10.61
N LEU A 153 -12.68 10.50 -10.66
CA LEU A 153 -12.04 11.18 -9.53
C LEU A 153 -12.60 12.57 -9.24
N THR A 154 -13.44 13.14 -10.11
CA THR A 154 -14.07 14.45 -9.84
C THR A 154 -15.08 14.40 -8.70
N ASN A 155 -15.50 13.20 -8.29
CA ASN A 155 -16.41 12.99 -7.17
C ASN A 155 -15.71 13.06 -5.80
N ILE A 156 -14.37 13.16 -5.78
CA ILE A 156 -13.59 13.30 -4.56
C ILE A 156 -13.51 14.78 -4.21
N ASP A 157 -13.94 15.16 -3.00
CA ASP A 157 -13.70 16.50 -2.46
C ASP A 157 -12.26 16.58 -1.92
N PRO A 158 -11.35 17.34 -2.56
CA PRO A 158 -9.96 17.43 -2.13
C PRO A 158 -9.80 18.06 -0.74
N LYS A 159 -10.78 18.83 -0.25
CA LYS A 159 -10.74 19.44 1.09
C LYS A 159 -10.82 18.41 2.22
N ASN A 160 -11.17 17.16 1.91
CA ASN A 160 -11.19 16.04 2.83
C ASN A 160 -10.03 15.06 2.62
N VAL A 161 -9.05 15.42 1.76
CA VAL A 161 -7.94 14.54 1.39
C VAL A 161 -6.61 15.21 1.71
N ALA A 162 -5.79 14.51 2.49
CA ALA A 162 -4.40 14.85 2.75
C ALA A 162 -3.47 13.91 1.99
N ILE A 163 -2.56 14.47 1.19
CA ILE A 163 -1.54 13.73 0.46
C ILE A 163 -0.20 13.94 1.17
N ILE A 164 0.43 12.84 1.58
CA ILE A 164 1.81 12.81 2.05
C ILE A 164 2.58 11.87 1.14
N TYR A 165 3.65 12.36 0.51
CA TYR A 165 4.39 11.62 -0.50
C TYR A 165 5.90 11.89 -0.43
N SER A 166 6.71 11.11 -1.13
CA SER A 166 8.17 11.29 -1.16
C SER A 166 8.75 11.17 -2.58
N GLU A 167 10.00 11.60 -2.74
CA GLU A 167 10.66 11.66 -4.05
C GLU A 167 11.18 10.29 -4.51
N ASN A 168 11.61 9.43 -3.58
CA ASN A 168 12.25 8.14 -3.85
C ASN A 168 11.30 6.94 -3.72
N ASP A 169 9.98 7.18 -3.78
CA ASP A 169 8.97 6.13 -3.78
C ASP A 169 8.82 5.53 -5.19
N TRP A 170 9.10 4.24 -5.32
CA TRP A 170 9.03 3.54 -6.62
C TRP A 170 7.62 3.05 -6.97
N LEU A 171 6.71 2.94 -6.00
CA LEU A 171 5.33 2.50 -6.22
C LEU A 171 4.37 3.68 -6.35
N ALA A 172 4.48 4.65 -5.46
CA ALA A 172 3.74 5.91 -5.51
C ALA A 172 4.67 7.02 -6.01
N SER A 173 5.12 6.87 -7.25
CA SER A 173 6.11 7.79 -7.82
C SER A 173 5.57 9.23 -7.86
N ARG A 174 6.47 10.22 -7.82
CA ARG A 174 6.08 11.64 -7.94
C ARG A 174 5.20 11.92 -9.18
N ARG A 175 5.40 11.15 -10.25
CA ARG A 175 4.64 11.28 -11.50
C ARG A 175 3.20 10.79 -11.31
N ASP A 176 3.01 9.66 -10.64
CA ASP A 176 1.68 9.11 -10.36
C ASP A 176 0.93 9.93 -9.30
N VAL A 177 1.65 10.47 -8.32
CA VAL A 177 1.09 11.43 -7.36
C VAL A 177 0.59 12.68 -8.10
N GLN A 178 1.39 13.23 -9.02
CA GLN A 178 0.95 14.38 -9.81
C GLN A 178 -0.24 14.04 -10.71
N PHE A 179 -0.24 12.86 -11.35
CA PHE A 179 -1.36 12.37 -12.14
C PHE A 179 -2.67 12.36 -11.34
N ILE A 180 -2.66 11.85 -10.10
CA ILE A 180 -3.85 11.86 -9.24
C ILE A 180 -4.26 13.30 -8.87
N LYS A 181 -3.29 14.16 -8.54
CA LYS A 181 -3.54 15.57 -8.20
C LYS A 181 -4.15 16.36 -9.36
N ASP A 182 -3.76 16.06 -10.59
CA ASP A 182 -4.31 16.71 -11.78
C ASP A 182 -5.76 16.25 -12.06
N GLN A 183 -6.12 15.03 -11.67
CA GLN A 183 -7.47 14.49 -11.84
C GLN A 183 -8.45 14.90 -10.74
N ILE A 184 -7.99 15.00 -9.48
CA ILE A 184 -8.80 15.50 -8.36
C ILE A 184 -8.73 17.03 -8.36
N LYS A 185 -9.76 17.67 -8.93
CA LYS A 185 -9.78 19.13 -9.11
C LYS A 185 -9.93 19.86 -7.78
N GLY A 186 -8.97 20.72 -7.45
CA GLY A 186 -9.05 21.68 -6.35
C GLY A 186 -7.83 21.64 -5.44
N SER A 187 -7.95 22.28 -4.27
CA SER A 187 -6.88 22.33 -3.27
C SER A 187 -7.08 21.25 -2.22
N PHE A 188 -6.08 20.40 -2.06
CA PHE A 188 -6.05 19.38 -1.01
C PHE A 188 -6.00 20.01 0.38
N LEU A 189 -6.57 19.31 1.37
CA LEU A 189 -6.47 19.66 2.78
C LEU A 189 -5.00 19.79 3.24
N LEU A 190 -4.16 18.92 2.70
CA LEU A 190 -2.73 18.93 2.88
C LEU A 190 -2.07 18.30 1.64
N ASP A 191 -0.99 18.91 1.17
CA ASP A 191 -0.15 18.41 0.09
C ASP A 191 1.31 18.54 0.56
N SER A 192 1.83 17.47 1.16
CA SER A 192 3.08 17.50 1.92
C SER A 192 4.08 16.49 1.38
N LYS A 193 5.20 17.00 0.86
CA LYS A 193 6.34 16.17 0.50
C LYS A 193 7.24 15.91 1.69
N VAL A 194 7.58 14.65 1.96
CA VAL A 194 8.59 14.28 2.94
C VAL A 194 9.94 14.83 2.50
N THR A 195 10.60 15.58 3.38
CA THR A 195 11.85 16.29 3.06
C THR A 195 13.08 15.40 2.98
N PHE A 196 13.02 14.20 3.56
CA PHE A 196 14.13 13.25 3.52
C PHE A 196 14.28 12.67 2.11
N ARG A 197 15.39 12.98 1.44
CA ARG A 197 15.57 12.72 0.00
C ARG A 197 15.45 11.23 -0.39
N LEU A 198 15.90 10.33 0.48
CA LEU A 198 15.88 8.89 0.19
C LEU A 198 14.59 8.20 0.65
N TRP A 199 13.65 8.96 1.25
CA TRP A 199 12.42 8.39 1.79
C TRP A 199 11.63 7.66 0.70
N ASN A 200 11.46 6.37 0.90
CA ASN A 200 10.86 5.45 -0.08
C ASN A 200 9.47 4.98 0.39
N HIS A 201 8.90 4.01 -0.32
CA HIS A 201 7.58 3.46 0.02
C HIS A 201 7.49 2.81 1.42
N PRO A 202 8.36 1.84 1.80
CA PRO A 202 8.26 1.22 3.12
C PRO A 202 8.57 2.18 4.28
N ASP A 203 9.28 3.28 4.06
CA ASP A 203 9.65 4.21 5.14
C ASP A 203 8.44 4.87 5.80
N PHE A 204 7.33 5.07 5.08
CA PHE A 204 6.07 5.56 5.67
C PHE A 204 5.53 4.68 6.81
N ILE A 205 5.97 3.41 6.88
CA ILE A 205 5.53 2.45 7.90
C ILE A 205 6.71 1.96 8.77
N TRP A 206 7.87 1.70 8.17
CA TRP A 206 9.00 1.01 8.83
C TRP A 206 10.24 1.90 9.04
N GLY A 207 10.20 3.16 8.60
CA GLY A 207 11.28 4.10 8.81
C GLY A 207 11.51 4.36 10.30
N LYS A 208 12.79 4.41 10.72
CA LYS A 208 13.14 4.71 12.11
C LYS A 208 12.69 6.13 12.50
N ASP A 209 12.73 7.06 11.55
CA ASP A 209 12.40 8.47 11.76
C ASP A 209 10.99 8.84 11.26
N THR A 210 10.13 7.86 10.97
CA THR A 210 8.73 8.10 10.57
C THR A 210 7.97 8.97 11.58
N PRO A 211 8.21 8.85 12.89
CA PRO A 211 7.63 9.79 13.85
C PRO A 211 7.89 11.26 13.52
N ARG A 212 9.12 11.58 13.10
CA ARG A 212 9.56 12.94 12.78
C ARG A 212 9.01 13.42 11.45
N TYR A 213 9.07 12.58 10.42
CA TYR A 213 8.78 13.00 9.04
C TYR A 213 7.31 12.86 8.63
N VAL A 214 6.55 11.98 9.29
CA VAL A 214 5.18 11.64 8.88
C VAL A 214 4.21 11.73 10.05
N TYR A 215 4.46 11.03 11.18
CA TYR A 215 3.45 10.90 12.23
C TYR A 215 3.09 12.24 12.88
N LYS A 216 4.07 13.14 13.06
CA LYS A 216 3.81 14.49 13.56
C LYS A 216 2.75 15.20 12.70
N THR A 217 2.93 15.20 11.38
CA THR A 217 2.00 15.80 10.43
C THR A 217 0.61 15.16 10.50
N VAL A 218 0.55 13.82 10.62
CA VAL A 218 -0.73 13.09 10.74
C VAL A 218 -1.47 13.47 12.02
N VAL A 219 -0.77 13.51 13.17
CA VAL A 219 -1.38 13.88 14.46
C VAL A 219 -1.84 15.33 14.45
N GLU A 220 -1.02 16.26 13.95
CA GLU A 220 -1.39 17.67 13.79
C GLU A 220 -2.62 17.85 12.89
N LEU A 221 -2.75 17.03 11.85
CA LEU A 221 -3.91 17.04 10.97
C LEU A 221 -5.16 16.53 11.70
N LEU A 222 -5.08 15.38 12.38
CA LEU A 222 -6.22 14.80 13.09
C LEU A 222 -6.72 15.70 14.23
N GLU A 223 -5.83 16.40 14.91
CA GLU A 223 -6.19 17.32 16.00
C GLU A 223 -7.01 18.52 15.51
N LYS A 224 -6.82 18.95 14.25
CA LYS A 224 -7.68 20.01 13.67
C LYS A 224 -9.14 19.59 13.64
N PHE A 225 -9.45 18.29 13.58
CA PHE A 225 -10.82 17.76 13.49
C PHE A 225 -11.34 17.21 14.82
N ARG A 226 -10.53 17.24 15.89
CA ARG A 226 -10.86 16.62 17.19
C ARG A 226 -12.09 17.23 17.87
N PHE A 227 -12.43 18.47 17.54
CA PHE A 227 -13.55 19.21 18.14
C PHE A 227 -14.56 19.70 17.10
N TYR A 228 -14.58 19.10 15.90
CA TYR A 228 -15.65 19.31 14.93
C TYR A 228 -16.76 18.28 15.20
N ASP A 229 -17.55 18.56 16.25
CA ASP A 229 -18.93 18.04 16.40
C ASP A 229 -19.91 19.10 15.89
#